data_AF-A0A9W6JM27-F1
#
_entry.id   AF-A0A9W6JM27-F1
#
_cell.length_a   1.000
_cell.length_b   1.000
_cell.length_c   1.000
_cell.angle_alpha   90.00
_cell.angle_beta   90.00
_cell.angle_gamma   90.00
#
_symmetry.space_group_name_H-M   'P 1'
#
loop_
_entity.id
_entity.type
_entity.pdbx_description
1 polymer ?
#
loop_
_entity_poly.entity_id
_entity_poly.type
_entity_poly.pdbx_seq_one_letter_code
_entity_poly.pdbx_strand_id
1 'polypeptide(L)'
;MSADQKTVLCGKCKIGLEGPTDPKPESVFSCPRCGEGDKLKNIHRIVGEFVKEETARHFQQKLRDVARRSKFLQFKGNTIPKRSHRFVVDLKL
;
A
#
# COMPACT_ATOMS: atom_id res chain seq x y z
N MET A 1 9.71 0.34 -20.81
CA MET A 1 9.03 0.01 -19.54
C MET A 1 9.45 1.09 -18.54
N SER A 2 8.71 2.20 -18.45
CA SER A 2 9.03 3.26 -17.49
C SER A 2 8.86 2.67 -16.09
N ALA A 3 9.96 2.51 -15.37
CA ALA A 3 9.91 2.14 -13.95
C ALA A 3 9.30 3.33 -13.22
N ASP A 4 7.98 3.30 -13.03
CA ASP A 4 7.26 4.17 -12.11
C ASP A 4 7.90 3.98 -10.73
N GLN A 5 8.87 4.85 -10.38
CA GLN A 5 9.46 4.85 -9.04
C GLN A 5 8.37 5.31 -8.08
N LYS A 6 7.67 4.35 -7.48
CA LYS A 6 6.68 4.64 -6.45
C LYS A 6 7.42 4.86 -5.12
N THR A 7 7.28 6.05 -4.55
CA THR A 7 7.90 6.40 -3.27
C THR A 7 7.21 5.67 -2.12
N VAL A 8 8.00 5.01 -1.28
CA VAL A 8 7.50 4.42 -0.03
C VAL A 8 7.32 5.52 1.02
N LEU A 9 6.15 5.55 1.64
CA LEU A 9 5.76 6.52 2.66
C LEU A 9 5.59 5.85 4.02
N CYS A 10 5.80 6.62 5.08
CA CYS A 10 5.38 6.26 6.42
C CYS A 10 3.85 6.13 6.47
N GLY A 11 3.35 5.00 6.99
CA GLY A 11 1.92 4.72 7.10
C GLY A 11 1.17 5.70 7.99
N LYS A 12 1.83 6.24 9.03
CA LYS A 12 1.29 7.23 9.97
C LYS A 12 1.45 8.66 9.48
N CYS A 13 2.68 9.06 9.16
CA CYS A 13 3.01 10.45 8.82
C CYS A 13 2.75 10.82 7.35
N LYS A 14 2.59 9.82 6.47
CA LYS A 14 2.39 9.99 5.02
C LYS A 14 3.52 10.76 4.31
N ILE A 15 4.74 10.68 4.84
CA ILE A 15 5.93 11.29 4.25
C ILE A 15 6.91 10.20 3.78
N GLY A 16 7.79 10.54 2.83
CA GLY A 16 8.84 9.65 2.35
C GLY A 16 9.76 9.17 3.47
N LEU A 17 10.22 7.93 3.36
CA LEU A 17 11.26 7.41 4.26
C LEU A 17 12.63 7.89 3.80
N GLU A 18 13.49 8.20 4.76
CA GLU A 18 14.88 8.53 4.53
C GLU A 18 15.77 7.32 4.87
N GLY A 19 16.84 7.14 4.11
CA GLY A 19 17.79 6.06 4.32
C GLY A 19 19.06 6.28 3.52
N PRO A 20 20.01 5.34 3.61
CA PRO A 20 21.31 5.49 2.99
C PRO A 20 21.22 5.54 1.46
N THR A 21 22.10 6.34 0.84
CA THR A 21 22.18 6.57 -0.61
C THR A 21 22.42 5.28 -1.41
N ASP A 22 23.10 4.29 -0.81
CA ASP A 22 23.27 2.94 -1.36
C ASP A 22 22.37 1.94 -0.62
N PRO A 23 21.13 1.71 -1.08
CA PRO A 23 20.18 0.83 -0.41
C PRO A 23 20.57 -0.65 -0.53
N LYS A 24 20.98 -1.25 0.59
CA LYS A 24 21.11 -2.70 0.74
C LYS A 24 19.82 -3.27 1.37
N PRO A 25 19.51 -4.57 1.20
CA PRO A 25 18.32 -5.18 1.81
C PRO A 25 18.26 -5.02 3.33
N GLU A 26 19.43 -4.94 3.97
CA GLU A 26 19.61 -4.74 5.41
C GLU A 26 19.64 -3.26 5.83
N SER A 27 19.69 -2.34 4.86
CA SER A 27 19.68 -0.90 5.14
C SER A 27 18.38 -0.50 5.82
N VAL A 28 18.52 0.29 6.87
CA VAL A 28 17.37 0.81 7.62
C VAL A 28 16.90 2.10 6.96
N PHE A 29 15.60 2.16 6.70
CA PHE A 29 14.90 3.36 6.27
C PHE A 29 13.95 3.78 7.38
N SER A 30 13.85 5.07 7.63
CA SER A 30 13.06 5.60 8.74
C SER A 30 12.31 6.86 8.35
N CYS A 31 11.18 7.08 9.02
CA CYS A 31 10.40 8.28 8.88
C CYS A 31 11.09 9.43 9.65
N PRO A 32 11.46 10.54 9.00
CA PRO A 32 12.14 11.65 9.67
C PRO A 32 11.25 12.37 10.70
N ARG A 33 9.92 12.17 10.64
CA ARG A 33 8.95 12.84 11.53
C ARG A 33 8.61 12.07 12.80
N CYS A 34 8.47 10.74 12.72
CA CYS A 34 8.07 9.92 13.88
C CYS A 34 9.09 8.86 14.28
N GLY A 35 10.21 8.75 13.54
CA GLY A 35 11.27 7.77 13.80
C GLY A 35 10.89 6.33 13.45
N GLU A 36 9.69 6.08 12.92
CA GLU A 36 9.28 4.73 12.54
C GLU A 36 10.09 4.27 11.33
N GLY A 37 10.90 3.24 11.53
CA GLY A 37 11.77 2.67 10.52
C GLY A 37 11.89 1.16 10.63
N ASP A 38 12.40 0.57 9.57
CA ASP A 38 12.68 -0.85 9.48
C ASP A 38 13.71 -1.12 8.37
N LYS A 39 14.15 -2.36 8.24
CA LYS A 39 15.02 -2.77 7.14
C LYS A 39 14.27 -2.72 5.82
N LEU A 40 14.97 -2.37 4.73
CA LEU A 40 14.40 -2.27 3.39
C LEU A 40 13.62 -3.53 2.97
N LYS A 41 14.16 -4.72 3.28
CA LYS A 41 13.49 -6.00 3.01
C LYS A 41 12.13 -6.11 3.72
N ASN A 42 12.05 -5.68 4.98
CA ASN A 42 10.80 -5.71 5.76
C ASN A 42 9.81 -4.67 5.25
N ILE A 43 10.31 -3.49 4.90
CA ILE A 43 9.50 -2.42 4.30
C ILE A 43 8.87 -2.92 3.00
N HIS A 44 9.64 -3.52 2.10
CA HIS A 44 9.12 -4.10 0.86
C HIS A 44 8.06 -5.19 1.11
N ARG A 45 8.25 -6.04 2.13
CA ARG A 45 7.24 -7.04 2.50
C ARG A 45 5.92 -6.38 2.94
N ILE A 46 6.00 -5.41 3.86
CA ILE A 46 4.82 -4.68 4.38
C ILE A 46 4.12 -3.90 3.27
N VAL A 47 4.88 -3.20 2.43
CA VAL A 47 4.35 -2.48 1.27
C VAL A 47 3.69 -3.45 0.29
N GLY A 48 4.28 -4.62 0.04
CA GLY A 48 3.68 -5.65 -0.81
C GLY A 48 2.34 -6.16 -0.27
N GLU A 49 2.22 -6.34 1.05
CA GLU A 49 0.95 -6.67 1.71
C GLU A 49 -0.09 -5.54 1.56
N PHE A 50 0.32 -4.29 1.74
CA PHE A 50 -0.53 -3.11 1.52
C PHE A 50 -1.04 -3.04 0.07
N VAL A 51 -0.16 -3.21 -0.92
CA VAL A 51 -0.53 -3.16 -2.34
C VAL A 51 -1.55 -4.24 -2.68
N LYS A 52 -1.34 -5.47 -2.20
CA LYS A 52 -2.29 -6.59 -2.39
C LYS A 52 -3.66 -6.27 -1.79
N GLU A 53 -3.69 -5.67 -0.61
CA GLU A 53 -4.94 -5.30 0.07
C GLU A 53 -5.68 -4.19 -0.67
N GLU A 54 -4.99 -3.13 -1.07
CA GLU A 54 -5.60 -2.00 -1.79
C GLU A 54 -6.06 -2.39 -3.21
N THR A 55 -5.30 -3.22 -3.93
CA THR A 55 -5.73 -3.74 -5.24
C THR A 55 -6.96 -4.63 -5.12
N ALA A 56 -6.99 -5.55 -4.15
CA ALA A 56 -8.14 -6.40 -3.89
C ALA A 56 -9.40 -5.58 -3.53
N ARG A 57 -9.24 -4.53 -2.71
CA ARG A 57 -10.32 -3.59 -2.41
C ARG A 57 -10.83 -2.85 -3.62
N HIS A 58 -9.93 -2.27 -4.40
CA HIS A 58 -10.30 -1.50 -5.58
C HIS A 58 -11.08 -2.36 -6.56
N PHE A 59 -10.62 -3.59 -6.78
CA PHE A 59 -11.30 -4.56 -7.61
C PHE A 59 -12.69 -4.92 -7.06
N GLN A 60 -12.80 -5.19 -5.75
CA GLN A 60 -14.08 -5.46 -5.11
C GLN A 60 -15.05 -4.27 -5.21
N GLN A 61 -14.58 -3.03 -5.04
CA GLN A 61 -15.39 -1.83 -5.21
C GLN A 61 -15.89 -1.70 -6.65
N LYS A 62 -15.03 -1.90 -7.64
CA LYS A 62 -15.43 -1.90 -9.06
C LYS A 62 -16.49 -2.96 -9.35
N LEU A 63 -16.31 -4.20 -8.87
CA LEU A 63 -17.32 -5.24 -9.02
C LEU A 63 -18.65 -4.88 -8.34
N ARG A 64 -18.59 -4.30 -7.14
CA ARG A 64 -19.78 -3.85 -6.42
C ARG A 64 -20.51 -2.74 -7.18
N ASP A 65 -19.79 -1.80 -7.78
CA ASP A 65 -20.38 -0.71 -8.55
C ASP A 65 -21.00 -1.20 -9.87
N VAL A 66 -20.36 -2.17 -10.53
CA VAL A 66 -20.94 -2.85 -11.70
C VAL A 66 -22.21 -3.61 -11.30
N ALA A 67 -22.18 -4.37 -10.21
CA ALA A 67 -23.34 -5.09 -9.71
C ALA A 67 -24.49 -4.15 -9.32
N ARG A 68 -24.19 -3.03 -8.63
CA ARG A 68 -25.19 -1.99 -8.30
C ARG A 68 -25.89 -1.39 -9.52
N ARG A 69 -25.17 -1.27 -10.64
CA ARG A 69 -25.75 -0.78 -11.91
C ARG A 69 -26.59 -1.84 -12.63
N SER A 70 -26.53 -3.10 -12.21
CA SER A 70 -27.32 -4.19 -12.77
C SER A 70 -28.47 -4.57 -11.82
N LYS A 71 -29.71 -4.48 -12.30
CA LYS A 71 -30.89 -4.92 -11.53
C LYS A 71 -30.92 -6.43 -11.26
N PHE A 72 -30.07 -7.22 -11.93
CA PHE A 72 -30.05 -8.68 -11.84
C PHE A 72 -28.88 -9.26 -11.02
N LEU A 73 -27.91 -8.44 -10.61
CA LEU A 73 -26.72 -8.91 -9.89
C LEU A 73 -26.66 -8.33 -8.48
N GLN A 74 -26.92 -9.16 -7.47
CA GLN A 74 -26.71 -8.78 -6.07
C GLN A 74 -25.33 -9.24 -5.60
N PHE A 75 -24.44 -8.29 -5.31
CA PHE A 75 -23.12 -8.60 -4.76
C PHE A 75 -23.20 -8.84 -3.24
N LYS A 76 -23.01 -10.10 -2.82
CA LYS A 76 -23.02 -10.54 -1.41
C LYS A 76 -21.62 -10.72 -0.78
N GLY A 77 -20.61 -9.99 -1.27
CA GLY A 77 -19.25 -10.08 -0.73
C GLY A 77 -19.01 -9.14 0.46
N ASN A 78 -18.43 -9.66 1.55
CA ASN A 78 -18.00 -8.87 2.70
C ASN A 78 -16.89 -7.88 2.31
N THR A 79 -16.98 -6.64 2.81
CA THR A 79 -15.98 -5.59 2.49
C THR A 79 -14.64 -5.94 3.14
N ILE A 80 -13.54 -5.98 2.38
CA ILE A 80 -12.21 -6.25 2.95
C ILE A 80 -11.85 -5.10 3.93
N PRO A 81 -11.65 -5.37 5.24
CA PRO A 81 -11.50 -4.35 6.27
C PRO A 81 -10.13 -3.65 6.23
N LYS A 82 -10.11 -2.31 6.24
CA LYS A 82 -8.89 -1.47 6.15
C LYS A 82 -7.93 -1.78 7.29
N ARG A 83 -6.79 -2.41 6.98
CA ARG A 83 -5.69 -2.58 7.94
C ARG A 83 -4.79 -1.36 7.91
N SER A 84 -4.34 -0.94 9.09
CA SER A 84 -3.27 0.05 9.22
C SER A 84 -1.93 -0.60 8.93
N HIS A 85 -1.31 -0.24 7.82
CA HIS A 85 0.05 -0.68 7.46
C HIS A 85 1.07 0.34 7.94
N ARG A 86 2.19 -0.12 8.51
CA ARG A 86 3.29 0.74 9.02
C ARG A 86 3.97 1.53 7.90
N PHE A 87 4.03 0.94 6.71
CA PHE A 87 4.57 1.54 5.50
C PHE A 87 3.56 1.37 4.37
N VAL A 88 3.40 2.41 3.56
CA VAL A 88 2.47 2.43 2.42
C VAL A 88 3.19 2.97 1.20
N VAL A 89 2.59 2.83 0.03
CA VAL A 89 3.10 3.41 -1.21
C VAL A 89 2.00 4.25 -1.84
N ASP A 90 2.38 5.36 -2.49
CA ASP A 90 1.42 6.17 -3.23
C ASP A 90 0.97 5.42 -4.49
N LEU A 91 -0.15 4.71 -4.35
CA LEU A 91 -0.79 3.97 -5.44
C LEU A 91 -1.90 4.84 -6.04
N LYS A 92 -1.72 5.23 -7.30
CA LYS A 92 -2.84 5.69 -8.13
C LYS A 92 -3.54 4.45 -8.69
N LEU A 93 -4.61 4.01 -8.02
CA LEU A 93 -5.47 2.89 -8.45
C LEU A 93 -6.74 3.38 -9.14
#